data_AF-A0AA95GTR5-F1
#
_entry.id   AF-A0AA95GTR5-F1
#
_cell.length_a   1.000
_cell.length_b   1.000
_cell.length_c   1.000
_cell.angle_alpha   90.00
_cell.angle_beta   90.00
_cell.angle_gamma   90.00
#
_symmetry.space_group_name_H-M   'P 1'
#
loop_
_entity.id
_entity.type
_entity.pdbx_description
1 polymer ?
#
loop_
_entity_poly.entity_id
_entity_poly.type
_entity_poly.pdbx_seq_one_letter_code
_entity_poly.pdbx_strand_id
1 'polypeptide(L)'
;MKKLIKHFIKNKIANNEYFLPKIILLFITFSFIHCGLGYQAKFIYTIGVVAFLVFINRVKFLYISFVWIFTIISTIYLPIAILYGPPSFNILASLFYTNKDEAIGFLSLIPYYYYLFSLLILFLGIFCSRLKIKKIKYLSSISFIIFFVILLSTPIKDYRKESSINLLNSGYPEMKFIKEFYYSLIELNKENSKLEKLIYQKDDFNPVNSKNKYNTYVMVIGESARRDLMHFYGFHINNTPFMNSINGIFFTNYISAGASTNISLSNTIAIKGNLSNNIVSLANKAGFSTYWLSNQGALGIFDTPIASMGKKANKYHFLKKGDYDNSNNSSNDTGLLPFIKTAINDNKKIS
;
A
#
# COMPACT_ATOMS: atom_id res chain seq x y z
N MET A 1 -20.83 56.06 15.22
CA MET A 1 -20.23 55.27 14.12
C MET A 1 -19.85 53.83 14.49
N LYS A 2 -18.96 53.56 15.47
CA LYS A 2 -18.55 52.18 15.85
C LYS A 2 -19.69 51.24 16.27
N LYS A 3 -20.70 51.72 17.00
CA LYS A 3 -21.90 50.93 17.39
C LYS A 3 -22.80 50.59 16.19
N LEU A 4 -22.96 51.53 15.26
CA LEU A 4 -23.69 51.34 13.99
C LEU A 4 -22.98 50.33 13.10
N ILE A 5 -21.66 50.42 12.94
CA ILE A 5 -20.86 49.46 12.18
C ILE A 5 -20.91 48.06 12.82
N LYS A 6 -20.82 47.96 14.15
CA LYS A 6 -20.93 46.69 14.88
C LYS A 6 -22.34 46.09 14.77
N HIS A 7 -23.39 46.91 14.74
CA HIS A 7 -24.77 46.48 14.52
C HIS A 7 -25.05 46.09 13.05
N PHE A 8 -24.46 46.81 12.08
CA PHE A 8 -24.52 46.49 10.65
C PHE A 8 -23.82 45.17 10.32
N ILE A 9 -22.62 44.95 10.89
CA ILE A 9 -21.87 43.69 10.77
C ILE A 9 -22.64 42.54 11.45
N LYS A 10 -23.22 42.77 12.63
CA LYS A 10 -23.99 41.75 13.35
C LYS A 10 -25.30 41.38 12.65
N ASN A 11 -25.98 42.31 11.98
CA ASN A 11 -27.20 42.06 11.21
C ASN A 11 -26.93 41.43 9.83
N LYS A 12 -25.84 41.78 9.14
CA LYS A 12 -25.46 41.11 7.86
C LYS A 12 -25.02 39.67 8.06
N ILE A 13 -24.34 39.34 9.17
CA ILE A 13 -23.94 37.96 9.50
C ILE A 13 -25.16 37.07 9.82
N ALA A 14 -26.32 37.66 10.16
CA ALA A 14 -27.56 36.96 10.49
C ALA A 14 -28.53 36.78 9.29
N ASN A 15 -28.38 37.55 8.22
CA ASN A 15 -29.25 37.52 7.04
C ASN A 15 -28.57 36.90 5.80
N ASN A 16 -29.35 36.47 4.80
CA ASN A 16 -28.97 35.62 3.66
C ASN A 16 -27.71 35.99 2.84
N GLU A 17 -27.04 37.12 3.08
CA GLU A 17 -25.93 37.66 2.28
C GLU A 17 -24.68 36.76 2.23
N TYR A 18 -24.43 35.94 3.27
CA TYR A 18 -23.26 35.06 3.31
C TYR A 18 -23.57 33.59 2.97
N PHE A 19 -24.73 33.28 2.40
CA PHE A 19 -25.04 31.90 2.01
C PHE A 19 -24.18 31.45 0.83
N LEU A 20 -24.15 32.22 -0.26
CA LEU A 20 -23.42 31.88 -1.49
C LEU A 20 -21.90 31.72 -1.26
N PRO A 21 -21.20 32.63 -0.56
CA PRO A 21 -19.77 32.45 -0.27
C PRO A 21 -19.46 31.16 0.53
N LYS A 22 -20.34 30.75 1.44
CA LYS A 22 -20.18 29.50 2.21
C LYS A 22 -20.31 28.26 1.32
N ILE A 23 -21.24 28.28 0.37
CA ILE A 23 -21.43 27.20 -0.60
C ILE A 23 -20.24 27.11 -1.54
N ILE A 24 -19.73 28.25 -2.03
CA ILE A 24 -18.52 28.30 -2.86
C ILE A 24 -17.33 27.72 -2.11
N LEU A 25 -17.16 28.09 -0.83
CA LEU A 25 -16.08 27.55 -0.02
C LEU A 25 -16.20 26.04 0.16
N LEU A 26 -17.39 25.52 0.44
CA LEU A 26 -17.61 24.07 0.51
C LEU A 26 -17.31 23.38 -0.81
N PHE A 27 -17.69 23.98 -1.93
CA PHE A 27 -17.40 23.47 -3.26
C PHE A 27 -15.88 23.37 -3.48
N ILE A 28 -15.14 24.45 -3.24
CA ILE A 28 -13.68 24.47 -3.38
C ILE A 28 -13.01 23.43 -2.47
N THR A 29 -13.38 23.40 -1.19
CA THR A 29 -12.83 22.45 -0.22
C THR A 29 -13.09 21.01 -0.66
N PHE A 30 -14.31 20.68 -1.10
CA PHE A 30 -14.63 19.32 -1.52
C PHE A 30 -14.04 18.95 -2.88
N SER A 31 -13.81 19.91 -3.79
CA SER A 31 -12.99 19.67 -4.98
C SER A 31 -11.57 19.27 -4.60
N PHE A 32 -10.93 19.97 -3.65
CA PHE A 32 -9.61 19.57 -3.17
C PHE A 32 -9.62 18.23 -2.43
N ILE A 33 -10.65 17.97 -1.61
CA ILE A 33 -10.81 16.67 -0.94
C ILE A 33 -10.89 15.55 -1.98
N HIS A 34 -11.65 15.72 -3.07
CA HIS A 34 -11.73 14.73 -4.15
C HIS A 34 -10.36 14.42 -4.75
N CYS A 35 -9.55 15.45 -5.01
CA CYS A 35 -8.16 15.29 -5.45
C CYS A 35 -7.31 14.54 -4.41
N GLY A 36 -7.41 14.89 -3.13
CA GLY A 36 -6.65 14.21 -2.07
C GLY A 36 -7.15 12.80 -1.74
N LEU A 37 -8.34 12.40 -2.23
CA LEU A 37 -8.80 11.00 -2.24
C LEU A 37 -8.30 10.22 -3.48
N GLY A 38 -7.59 10.88 -4.41
CA GLY A 38 -7.05 10.25 -5.62
C GLY A 38 -7.97 10.30 -6.83
N TYR A 39 -9.04 11.11 -6.80
CA TYR A 39 -9.99 11.24 -7.90
C TYR A 39 -9.97 12.63 -8.51
N GLN A 40 -10.27 12.71 -9.81
CA GLN A 40 -10.50 14.00 -10.46
C GLN A 40 -11.76 14.67 -9.90
N ALA A 41 -11.64 15.93 -9.50
CA ALA A 41 -12.77 16.74 -9.02
C ALA A 41 -13.76 17.03 -10.14
N LYS A 42 -14.83 16.23 -10.24
CA LYS A 42 -15.91 16.42 -11.22
C LYS A 42 -17.00 17.29 -10.61
N PHE A 43 -17.33 18.38 -11.28
CA PHE A 43 -18.35 19.36 -10.86
C PHE A 43 -19.64 18.73 -10.36
N ILE A 44 -20.20 17.74 -11.08
CA ILE A 44 -21.46 17.10 -10.70
C ILE A 44 -21.38 16.41 -9.33
N TYR A 45 -20.29 15.70 -9.02
CA TYR A 45 -20.15 15.01 -7.74
C TYR A 45 -19.82 15.98 -6.61
N THR A 46 -19.05 17.04 -6.89
CA THR A 46 -18.82 18.11 -5.91
C THR A 46 -20.13 18.83 -5.56
N ILE A 47 -20.98 19.15 -6.55
CA ILE A 47 -22.31 19.72 -6.30
C ILE A 47 -23.16 18.79 -5.44
N GLY A 48 -23.19 17.50 -5.76
CA GLY A 48 -23.99 16.52 -5.02
C GLY A 48 -23.56 16.39 -3.55
N VAL A 49 -22.25 16.37 -3.28
CA VAL A 49 -21.74 16.34 -1.89
C VAL A 49 -21.98 17.66 -1.16
N VAL A 50 -21.81 18.81 -1.82
CA VAL A 50 -22.16 20.10 -1.20
C VAL A 50 -23.65 20.15 -0.87
N ALA A 51 -24.52 19.64 -1.74
CA ALA A 51 -25.95 19.51 -1.48
C ALA A 51 -26.22 18.59 -0.27
N PHE A 52 -25.52 17.45 -0.18
CA PHE A 52 -25.59 16.58 1.00
C PHE A 52 -25.19 17.31 2.29
N LEU A 53 -24.09 18.07 2.28
CA LEU A 53 -23.63 18.87 3.41
C LEU A 53 -24.66 19.92 3.85
N VAL A 54 -25.30 20.60 2.90
CA VAL A 54 -26.40 21.54 3.17
C VAL A 54 -27.59 20.84 3.82
N PHE A 55 -27.91 19.61 3.37
CA PHE A 55 -28.97 18.81 3.96
C PHE A 55 -28.66 18.39 5.40
N ILE A 56 -27.48 17.79 5.64
CA ILE A 56 -27.10 17.27 6.97
C ILE A 56 -26.75 18.37 7.98
N ASN A 57 -26.51 19.61 7.54
CA ASN A 57 -26.26 20.75 8.43
C ASN A 57 -27.39 21.00 9.46
N ARG A 58 -28.59 20.42 9.27
CA ARG A 58 -29.63 20.38 10.30
C ARG A 58 -29.15 19.70 11.59
N VAL A 59 -28.32 18.68 11.45
CA VAL A 59 -27.70 17.88 12.51
C VAL A 59 -26.20 18.21 12.55
N LYS A 60 -25.83 19.17 13.41
CA LYS A 60 -24.46 19.73 13.47
C LYS A 60 -23.37 18.66 13.64
N PHE A 61 -23.64 17.63 14.45
CA PHE A 61 -22.72 16.52 14.66
C PHE A 61 -22.39 15.80 13.35
N LEU A 62 -23.39 15.36 12.58
CA LEU A 62 -23.18 14.66 11.30
C LEU A 62 -22.43 15.52 10.29
N TYR A 63 -22.77 16.81 10.18
CA TYR A 63 -22.06 17.74 9.32
C TYR A 63 -20.57 17.85 9.68
N ILE A 64 -20.26 18.09 10.95
CA ILE A 64 -18.89 18.25 11.44
C ILE A 64 -18.12 16.94 11.24
N SER A 65 -18.69 15.80 11.65
CA SER A 65 -18.05 14.49 11.51
C SER A 65 -17.74 14.16 10.05
N PHE A 66 -18.69 14.40 9.13
CA PHE A 66 -18.46 14.16 7.70
C PHE A 66 -17.32 15.01 7.15
N VAL A 67 -17.31 16.32 7.43
CA VAL A 67 -16.24 17.22 6.98
C VAL A 67 -14.90 16.78 7.55
N TRP A 68 -14.81 16.45 8.84
CA TRP A 68 -13.57 16.04 9.48
C TRP A 68 -13.03 14.71 8.96
N ILE A 69 -13.88 13.69 8.83
CA ILE A 69 -13.48 12.36 8.33
C ILE A 69 -12.80 12.50 6.97
N PHE A 70 -13.45 13.15 6.00
CA PHE A 70 -12.89 13.28 4.66
C PHE A 70 -11.73 14.28 4.59
N THR A 71 -11.72 15.32 5.41
CA THR A 71 -10.56 16.23 5.51
C THR A 71 -9.33 15.48 6.00
N ILE A 72 -9.46 14.68 7.07
CA ILE A 72 -8.33 13.93 7.66
C ILE A 72 -7.82 12.88 6.68
N ILE A 73 -8.72 12.06 6.12
CA ILE A 73 -8.35 11.03 5.14
C ILE A 73 -7.63 11.67 3.95
N SER A 74 -8.20 12.73 3.38
CA SER A 74 -7.63 13.43 2.23
C SER A 74 -6.27 14.07 2.56
N THR A 75 -6.13 14.68 3.73
CA THR A 75 -4.85 15.29 4.18
C THR A 75 -3.73 14.25 4.26
N ILE A 76 -4.02 13.08 4.85
CA ILE A 76 -3.04 12.00 5.02
C ILE A 76 -2.73 11.33 3.68
N TYR A 77 -3.75 11.10 2.85
CA TYR A 77 -3.61 10.31 1.63
C TYR A 77 -3.10 11.11 0.42
N LEU A 78 -3.34 12.42 0.36
CA LEU A 78 -3.03 13.26 -0.81
C LEU A 78 -1.62 13.09 -1.39
N PRO A 79 -0.53 13.02 -0.61
CA PRO A 79 0.82 12.87 -1.17
C PRO A 79 0.97 11.58 -1.98
N ILE A 80 0.32 10.51 -1.53
CA ILE A 80 0.27 9.22 -2.24
C ILE A 80 -0.73 9.31 -3.41
N ALA A 81 -1.88 9.94 -3.19
CA ALA A 81 -2.95 10.04 -4.18
C ALA A 81 -2.53 10.76 -5.46
N ILE A 82 -1.66 11.77 -5.38
CA ILE A 82 -1.17 12.49 -6.55
C ILE A 82 -0.24 11.61 -7.42
N LEU A 83 0.56 10.75 -6.79
CA LEU A 83 1.53 9.90 -7.48
C LEU A 83 0.91 8.60 -8.01
N TYR A 84 0.03 8.00 -7.22
CA TYR A 84 -0.47 6.63 -7.45
C TYR A 84 -1.98 6.56 -7.69
N GLY A 85 -2.72 7.65 -7.45
CA GLY A 85 -4.15 7.72 -7.66
C GLY A 85 -4.99 7.13 -6.52
N PRO A 86 -6.18 6.58 -6.82
CA PRO A 86 -7.11 6.09 -5.82
C PRO A 86 -6.59 4.83 -5.10
N PRO A 87 -7.15 4.48 -3.92
CA PRO A 87 -6.70 3.33 -3.15
C PRO A 87 -6.82 2.04 -3.98
N SER A 88 -5.76 1.24 -3.98
CA SER A 88 -5.67 0.00 -4.73
C SER A 88 -4.95 -1.07 -3.92
N PHE A 89 -5.12 -2.33 -4.33
CA PHE A 89 -4.41 -3.47 -3.76
C PHE A 89 -2.90 -3.22 -3.66
N ASN A 90 -2.26 -2.71 -4.73
CA ASN A 90 -0.82 -2.47 -4.75
C ASN A 90 -0.37 -1.43 -3.71
N ILE A 91 -1.15 -0.35 -3.54
CA ILE A 91 -0.83 0.69 -2.55
C ILE A 91 -0.97 0.11 -1.14
N LEU A 92 -2.05 -0.62 -0.85
CA LEU A 92 -2.23 -1.25 0.46
C LEU A 92 -1.18 -2.33 0.72
N ALA A 93 -0.93 -3.22 -0.23
CA ALA A 93 0.11 -4.24 -0.13
C ALA A 93 1.48 -3.60 0.14
N SER A 94 1.82 -2.50 -0.54
CA SER A 94 3.03 -1.76 -0.21
C SER A 94 2.99 -1.25 1.24
N LEU A 95 1.93 -0.59 1.70
CA LEU A 95 1.87 -0.11 3.10
C LEU A 95 1.97 -1.23 4.15
N PHE A 96 1.40 -2.40 3.89
CA PHE A 96 1.44 -3.55 4.80
C PHE A 96 2.77 -4.31 4.75
N TYR A 97 3.39 -4.41 3.57
CA TYR A 97 4.63 -5.16 3.35
C TYR A 97 5.90 -4.29 3.37
N THR A 98 5.77 -2.98 3.58
CA THR A 98 6.91 -2.05 3.67
C THR A 98 7.34 -1.90 5.11
N ASN A 99 8.65 -1.96 5.36
CA ASN A 99 9.17 -1.75 6.71
C ASN A 99 9.21 -0.24 7.05
N LYS A 100 9.35 0.12 8.34
CA LYS A 100 9.34 1.53 8.75
C LYS A 100 10.40 2.37 8.02
N ASP A 101 11.57 1.82 7.76
CA ASP A 101 12.67 2.54 7.10
C ASP A 101 12.38 2.80 5.62
N GLU A 102 11.85 1.81 4.91
CA GLU A 102 11.40 1.95 3.53
C GLU A 102 10.20 2.91 3.45
N ALA A 103 9.29 2.89 4.43
CA ALA A 103 8.16 3.80 4.48
C ALA A 103 8.62 5.24 4.70
N ILE A 104 9.59 5.47 5.60
CA ILE A 104 10.20 6.78 5.84
C ILE A 104 10.98 7.23 4.61
N GLY A 105 11.77 6.35 3.99
CA GLY A 105 12.52 6.64 2.77
C GLY A 105 11.59 7.02 1.63
N PHE A 106 10.52 6.27 1.43
CA PHE A 106 9.47 6.55 0.45
C PHE A 106 8.81 7.91 0.69
N LEU A 107 8.38 8.20 1.92
CA LEU A 107 7.79 9.51 2.27
C LEU A 107 8.78 10.66 2.05
N SER A 108 10.08 10.43 2.26
CA SER A 108 11.12 11.43 2.04
C SER A 108 11.39 11.72 0.56
N LEU A 109 11.04 10.79 -0.33
CA LEU A 109 11.14 10.98 -1.79
C LEU A 109 9.98 11.82 -2.34
N ILE A 110 8.87 11.93 -1.60
CA ILE A 110 7.71 12.69 -2.05
C ILE A 110 8.02 14.19 -1.99
N PRO A 111 7.80 14.95 -3.08
CA PRO A 111 8.11 16.38 -3.08
C PRO A 111 7.35 17.17 -1.98
N TYR A 112 8.06 18.06 -1.29
CA TYR A 112 7.54 18.78 -0.12
C TYR A 112 6.26 19.59 -0.40
N TYR A 113 6.06 20.05 -1.65
CA TYR A 113 4.89 20.84 -2.03
C TYR A 113 3.57 20.05 -1.99
N TYR A 114 3.59 18.71 -2.10
CA TYR A 114 2.39 17.91 -1.88
C TYR A 114 1.92 17.94 -0.43
N TYR A 115 2.85 17.97 0.54
CA TYR A 115 2.50 18.15 1.95
C TYR A 115 1.94 19.54 2.24
N LEU A 116 2.39 20.57 1.51
CA LEU A 116 1.78 21.91 1.60
C LEU A 116 0.32 21.91 1.12
N PHE A 117 0.00 21.16 0.06
CA PHE A 117 -1.39 20.97 -0.38
C PHE A 117 -2.23 20.20 0.66
N SER A 118 -1.67 19.19 1.33
CA SER A 118 -2.33 18.51 2.45
C SER A 118 -2.67 19.50 3.58
N LEU A 119 -1.74 20.37 3.96
CA LEU A 119 -1.98 21.40 4.98
C LEU A 119 -3.05 22.41 4.56
N LEU A 120 -3.12 22.77 3.28
CA LEU A 120 -4.17 23.63 2.74
C LEU A 120 -5.55 22.98 2.89
N ILE A 121 -5.69 21.69 2.55
CA ILE A 121 -6.95 20.93 2.74
C ILE A 121 -7.35 20.91 4.21
N LEU A 122 -6.39 20.65 5.10
CA LEU A 122 -6.64 20.64 6.54
C LEU A 122 -7.15 22.00 7.02
N PHE A 123 -6.52 23.10 6.60
CA PHE A 123 -6.93 24.46 6.95
C PHE A 123 -8.35 24.78 6.44
N LEU A 124 -8.63 24.46 5.17
CA LEU A 124 -9.94 24.64 4.56
C LEU A 124 -11.02 23.81 5.26
N GLY A 125 -10.73 22.54 5.59
CA GLY A 125 -11.64 21.65 6.31
C GLY A 125 -11.94 22.14 7.72
N ILE A 126 -10.94 22.63 8.46
CA ILE A 126 -11.13 23.28 9.77
C ILE A 126 -12.09 24.46 9.64
N PHE A 127 -11.90 25.32 8.63
CA PHE A 127 -12.79 26.47 8.42
C PHE A 127 -14.21 26.03 8.04
N CYS A 128 -14.35 25.06 7.13
CA CYS A 128 -15.62 24.47 6.73
C CYS A 128 -16.37 23.86 7.93
N SER A 129 -15.69 23.17 8.84
CA SER A 129 -16.31 22.57 10.03
C SER A 129 -16.97 23.60 10.98
N ARG A 130 -16.53 24.86 10.92
CA ARG A 130 -17.04 25.98 11.74
C ARG A 130 -18.15 26.76 11.06
N LEU A 131 -18.49 26.45 9.82
CA LEU A 131 -19.54 27.15 9.08
C LEU A 131 -20.91 26.93 9.71
N LYS A 132 -21.67 28.02 9.84
CA LYS A 132 -23.08 27.99 10.21
C LYS A 132 -23.92 28.28 8.97
N ILE A 133 -24.52 27.25 8.38
CA ILE A 133 -25.45 27.40 7.25
C ILE A 133 -26.86 27.57 7.82
N LYS A 134 -27.62 28.54 7.30
CA LYS A 134 -28.97 28.84 7.76
C LYS A 134 -29.89 27.64 7.49
N LYS A 135 -30.69 27.24 8.48
CA LYS A 135 -31.65 26.13 8.38
C LYS A 135 -32.88 26.61 7.61
N ILE A 136 -32.87 26.45 6.28
CA ILE A 136 -34.02 26.74 5.42
C ILE A 136 -34.63 25.41 4.98
N LYS A 137 -35.90 25.16 5.35
CA LYS A 137 -36.57 23.86 5.16
C LYS A 137 -36.58 23.43 3.69
N TYR A 138 -37.03 24.31 2.80
CA TYR A 138 -37.16 24.05 1.36
C TYR A 138 -35.81 23.76 0.67
N LEU A 139 -34.78 24.58 0.92
CA LEU A 139 -33.44 24.38 0.35
C LEU A 139 -32.84 23.03 0.73
N SER A 140 -33.04 22.59 1.98
CA SER A 140 -32.52 21.30 2.40
C SER A 140 -33.28 20.12 1.78
N SER A 141 -34.59 20.23 1.51
CA SER A 141 -35.32 19.21 0.74
C SER A 141 -34.83 19.12 -0.71
N ILE A 142 -34.62 20.25 -1.38
CA ILE A 142 -34.03 20.26 -2.73
C ILE A 142 -32.63 19.65 -2.73
N SER A 143 -31.80 20.03 -1.75
CA SER A 143 -30.42 19.56 -1.67
C SER A 143 -30.35 18.04 -1.48
N PHE A 144 -31.29 17.47 -0.72
CA PHE A 144 -31.43 16.02 -0.59
C PHE A 144 -31.77 15.35 -1.93
N ILE A 145 -32.74 15.90 -2.68
CA ILE A 145 -33.13 15.39 -4.01
C ILE A 145 -31.94 15.45 -4.97
N ILE A 146 -31.22 16.58 -5.02
CA ILE A 146 -30.03 16.73 -5.87
C ILE A 146 -28.98 15.66 -5.53
N PHE A 147 -28.64 15.51 -4.24
CA PHE A 147 -27.69 14.49 -3.79
C PHE A 147 -28.13 13.08 -4.22
N PHE A 148 -29.40 12.74 -4.00
CA PHE A 148 -29.94 11.41 -4.28
C PHE A 148 -30.02 11.09 -5.78
N VAL A 149 -30.41 12.07 -6.61
CA VAL A 149 -30.43 11.92 -8.07
C VAL A 149 -29.01 11.66 -8.60
N ILE A 150 -28.02 12.42 -8.12
CA ILE A 150 -26.62 12.23 -8.53
C ILE A 150 -26.09 10.89 -8.00
N LEU A 151 -26.47 10.47 -6.79
CA LEU A 151 -26.10 9.17 -6.21
C LEU A 151 -26.54 8.00 -7.09
N LEU A 152 -27.79 8.05 -7.57
CA LEU A 152 -28.36 7.00 -8.42
C LEU A 152 -27.91 7.08 -9.89
N SER A 153 -27.31 8.19 -10.31
CA SER A 153 -26.92 8.39 -11.71
C SER A 153 -25.91 7.36 -12.22
N THR A 154 -25.02 6.84 -11.37
CA THR A 154 -24.03 5.82 -11.77
C THR A 154 -24.59 4.39 -11.70
N PRO A 155 -25.24 3.91 -10.62
CA PRO A 155 -25.85 2.58 -10.63
C PRO A 155 -26.87 2.39 -11.77
N ILE A 156 -27.64 3.44 -12.11
CA ILE A 156 -28.58 3.38 -13.24
C ILE A 156 -27.84 3.24 -14.58
N LYS A 157 -26.70 3.93 -14.77
CA LYS A 157 -25.88 3.78 -15.97
C LYS A 157 -25.27 2.38 -16.07
N ASP A 158 -24.84 1.81 -14.95
CA ASP A 158 -24.25 0.47 -14.92
C ASP A 158 -25.30 -0.60 -15.20
N TYR A 159 -26.51 -0.47 -14.64
CA TYR A 159 -27.63 -1.37 -14.94
C TYR A 159 -27.95 -1.42 -16.44
N ARG A 160 -27.90 -0.26 -17.13
CA ARG A 160 -28.12 -0.20 -18.58
C ARG A 160 -27.03 -0.90 -19.40
N LYS A 161 -25.84 -1.13 -18.83
CA LYS A 161 -24.71 -1.77 -19.52
C LYS A 161 -24.55 -3.23 -19.16
N GLU A 162 -24.66 -3.57 -17.88
CA GLU A 162 -24.26 -4.86 -17.32
C GLU A 162 -25.44 -5.64 -16.70
N SER A 163 -26.68 -5.12 -16.81
CA SER A 163 -27.93 -5.72 -16.29
C SER A 163 -27.92 -6.07 -14.79
N SER A 164 -26.93 -5.56 -14.04
CA SER A 164 -26.79 -5.74 -12.60
C SER A 164 -26.68 -4.38 -11.92
N ILE A 165 -27.39 -4.21 -10.80
CA ILE A 165 -27.33 -2.99 -9.99
C ILE A 165 -26.37 -3.24 -8.84
N ASN A 166 -25.23 -2.55 -8.86
CA ASN A 166 -24.39 -2.46 -7.67
C ASN A 166 -24.60 -1.09 -7.02
N LEU A 167 -25.40 -1.05 -5.94
CA LEU A 167 -25.70 0.17 -5.17
C LEU A 167 -24.44 0.82 -4.58
N LEU A 168 -23.35 0.06 -4.41
CA LEU A 168 -22.07 0.60 -3.95
C LEU A 168 -21.31 1.33 -5.07
N ASN A 169 -21.72 1.20 -6.34
CA ASN A 169 -21.07 1.88 -7.47
C ASN A 169 -21.55 3.33 -7.62
N SER A 170 -21.28 4.13 -6.59
CA SER A 170 -21.54 5.56 -6.60
C SER A 170 -20.48 6.32 -7.39
N GLY A 171 -20.89 7.42 -8.02
CA GLY A 171 -19.99 8.38 -8.66
C GLY A 171 -19.20 9.23 -7.66
N TYR A 172 -19.69 9.34 -6.41
CA TYR A 172 -19.07 10.18 -5.38
C TYR A 172 -17.70 9.64 -4.95
N PRO A 173 -16.62 10.46 -5.06
CA PRO A 173 -15.27 10.09 -4.62
C PRO A 173 -15.20 9.55 -3.19
N GLU A 174 -16.01 10.08 -2.28
CA GLU A 174 -16.11 9.65 -0.88
C GLU A 174 -16.55 8.18 -0.76
N MET A 175 -17.58 7.79 -1.51
CA MET A 175 -18.09 6.42 -1.52
C MET A 175 -17.17 5.48 -2.29
N LYS A 176 -16.59 5.95 -3.40
CA LYS A 176 -15.59 5.20 -4.17
C LYS A 176 -14.36 4.87 -3.34
N PHE A 177 -13.84 5.86 -2.62
CA PHE A 177 -12.67 5.69 -1.77
C PHE A 177 -12.91 4.58 -0.74
N ILE A 178 -14.04 4.65 -0.02
CA ILE A 178 -14.40 3.65 0.99
C ILE A 178 -14.56 2.26 0.35
N LYS A 179 -15.26 2.18 -0.79
CA LYS A 179 -15.47 0.94 -1.53
C LYS A 179 -14.15 0.31 -1.98
N GLU A 180 -13.32 1.07 -2.67
CA GLU A 180 -12.04 0.61 -3.25
C GLU A 180 -11.05 0.23 -2.14
N PHE A 181 -10.97 1.02 -1.07
CA PHE A 181 -10.18 0.68 0.12
C PHE A 181 -10.67 -0.62 0.78
N TYR A 182 -11.98 -0.78 0.99
CA TYR A 182 -12.56 -1.98 1.59
C TYR A 182 -12.33 -3.25 0.75
N TYR A 183 -12.55 -3.19 -0.57
CA TYR A 183 -12.30 -4.33 -1.44
C TYR A 183 -10.81 -4.68 -1.51
N SER A 184 -9.94 -3.67 -1.57
CA SER A 184 -8.49 -3.88 -1.55
C SER A 184 -8.02 -4.53 -0.24
N LEU A 185 -8.62 -4.16 0.91
CA LEU A 185 -8.35 -4.83 2.19
C LEU A 185 -8.83 -6.29 2.21
N ILE A 186 -10.03 -6.58 1.69
CA ILE A 186 -10.51 -7.97 1.59
C ILE A 186 -9.59 -8.80 0.70
N GLU A 187 -9.17 -8.24 -0.43
CA GLU A 187 -8.26 -8.91 -1.36
C GLU A 187 -6.91 -9.23 -0.70
N LEU A 188 -6.33 -8.24 0.00
CA LEU A 188 -5.11 -8.40 0.77
C LEU A 188 -5.23 -9.47 1.86
N ASN A 189 -6.33 -9.48 2.62
CA ASN A 189 -6.58 -10.50 3.63
C ASN A 189 -6.73 -11.89 3.01
N LYS A 190 -7.44 -12.02 1.88
CA LYS A 190 -7.57 -13.28 1.15
C LYS A 190 -6.22 -13.78 0.66
N GLU A 191 -5.36 -12.89 0.18
CA GLU A 191 -4.00 -13.23 -0.24
C GLU A 191 -3.16 -13.72 0.93
N ASN A 192 -3.15 -12.99 2.06
CA ASN A 192 -2.44 -13.41 3.27
C ASN A 192 -2.90 -14.80 3.75
N SER A 193 -4.21 -15.07 3.78
CA SER A 193 -4.73 -16.39 4.13
C SER A 193 -4.35 -17.49 3.13
N LYS A 194 -4.12 -17.16 1.85
CA LYS A 194 -3.55 -18.13 0.89
C LYS A 194 -2.08 -18.39 1.20
N LEU A 195 -1.31 -17.36 1.51
CA LEU A 195 0.11 -17.48 1.89
C LEU A 195 0.32 -18.31 3.16
N GLU A 196 -0.58 -18.17 4.14
CA GLU A 196 -0.63 -19.03 5.33
C GLU A 196 -0.80 -20.52 4.97
N LYS A 197 -1.75 -20.82 4.09
CA LYS A 197 -2.04 -22.19 3.66
C LYS A 197 -0.88 -22.81 2.89
N LEU A 198 -0.08 -22.03 2.15
CA LEU A 198 1.08 -22.53 1.39
C LEU A 198 2.14 -23.22 2.26
N ILE A 199 2.29 -22.80 3.51
CA ILE A 199 3.26 -23.39 4.46
C ILE A 199 2.88 -24.84 4.75
N TYR A 200 1.60 -25.10 4.96
CA TYR A 200 1.07 -26.43 5.30
C TYR A 200 0.73 -27.28 4.07
N GLN A 201 0.60 -26.66 2.91
CA GLN A 201 0.34 -27.37 1.67
C GLN A 201 1.53 -28.25 1.30
N LYS A 202 1.28 -29.56 1.14
CA LYS A 202 2.28 -30.53 0.72
C LYS A 202 2.70 -30.28 -0.73
N ASP A 203 3.97 -30.51 -1.03
CA ASP A 203 4.46 -30.66 -2.39
C ASP A 203 4.04 -32.01 -3.00
N ASP A 204 4.13 -32.13 -4.31
CA ASP A 204 3.92 -33.37 -5.07
C ASP A 204 5.22 -33.93 -5.68
N PHE A 205 6.39 -33.45 -5.21
CA PHE A 205 7.67 -33.85 -5.78
C PHE A 205 7.97 -35.33 -5.50
N ASN A 206 8.50 -36.00 -6.53
CA ASN A 206 9.07 -37.33 -6.47
C ASN A 206 10.54 -37.28 -6.94
N PRO A 207 11.47 -36.74 -6.13
CA PRO A 207 12.87 -36.60 -6.53
C PRO A 207 13.55 -37.97 -6.67
N VAL A 208 14.38 -38.12 -7.70
CA VAL A 208 15.24 -39.29 -7.86
C VAL A 208 16.60 -38.97 -7.23
N ASN A 209 16.92 -39.63 -6.13
CA ASN A 209 18.21 -39.44 -5.47
C ASN A 209 19.32 -40.12 -6.28
N SER A 210 20.22 -39.30 -6.83
CA SER A 210 21.45 -39.75 -7.49
C SER A 210 22.65 -39.57 -6.57
N LYS A 211 23.80 -40.18 -6.92
CA LYS A 211 25.05 -39.95 -6.18
C LYS A 211 25.46 -38.47 -6.31
N ASN A 212 25.28 -37.73 -5.22
CA ASN A 212 25.62 -36.32 -5.17
C ASN A 212 27.14 -36.13 -5.12
N LYS A 213 27.68 -35.26 -5.99
CA LYS A 213 29.11 -34.87 -5.97
C LYS A 213 29.47 -34.06 -4.71
N TYR A 214 28.50 -33.30 -4.19
CA TYR A 214 28.67 -32.45 -3.02
C TYR A 214 27.56 -32.71 -1.99
N ASN A 215 27.90 -32.54 -0.71
CA ASN A 215 26.98 -32.75 0.42
C ASN A 215 26.36 -31.45 0.94
N THR A 216 26.85 -30.30 0.47
CA THR A 216 26.41 -28.98 0.93
C THR A 216 26.26 -28.06 -0.28
N TYR A 217 25.09 -27.44 -0.38
CA TYR A 217 24.75 -26.48 -1.43
C TYR A 217 24.36 -25.17 -0.75
N VAL A 218 24.93 -24.07 -1.20
CA VAL A 218 24.63 -22.74 -0.69
C VAL A 218 24.08 -21.91 -1.85
N MET A 219 22.85 -21.42 -1.69
CA MET A 219 22.21 -20.51 -2.64
C MET A 219 22.15 -19.12 -2.01
N VAL A 220 22.84 -18.15 -2.61
CA VAL A 220 22.78 -16.75 -2.20
C VAL A 220 21.79 -16.02 -3.11
N ILE A 221 20.75 -15.45 -2.52
CA ILE A 221 19.73 -14.67 -3.23
C ILE A 221 20.02 -13.19 -2.94
N GLY A 222 20.51 -12.47 -3.96
CA GLY A 222 20.74 -11.03 -3.87
C GLY A 222 19.46 -10.21 -4.04
N GLU A 223 19.55 -8.90 -3.77
CA GLU A 223 18.45 -7.94 -3.90
C GLU A 223 18.89 -6.77 -4.80
N SER A 224 18.05 -6.42 -5.79
CA SER A 224 18.18 -5.23 -6.66
C SER A 224 19.53 -5.00 -7.41
N ALA A 225 20.49 -5.90 -7.32
CA ALA A 225 21.77 -5.80 -8.01
C ALA A 225 21.61 -5.93 -9.53
N ARG A 226 22.21 -4.99 -10.28
CA ARG A 226 22.16 -4.96 -11.75
C ARG A 226 23.54 -5.20 -12.34
N ARG A 227 23.59 -6.03 -13.39
CA ARG A 227 24.82 -6.39 -14.11
C ARG A 227 25.58 -5.17 -14.66
N ASP A 228 24.88 -4.17 -15.19
CA ASP A 228 25.48 -2.98 -15.80
C ASP A 228 26.17 -2.05 -14.80
N LEU A 229 25.92 -2.22 -13.50
CA LEU A 229 26.55 -1.48 -12.42
C LEU A 229 27.64 -2.29 -11.70
N MET A 230 28.09 -3.41 -12.25
CA MET A 230 29.13 -4.27 -11.66
C MET A 230 30.42 -4.23 -12.48
N HIS A 231 31.55 -3.93 -11.84
CA HIS A 231 32.85 -3.80 -12.52
C HIS A 231 33.23 -5.04 -13.31
N PHE A 232 32.99 -6.21 -12.72
CA PHE A 232 33.28 -7.51 -13.33
C PHE A 232 32.61 -7.68 -14.70
N TYR A 233 31.48 -7.01 -14.95
CA TYR A 233 30.76 -7.02 -16.22
C TYR A 233 31.01 -5.78 -17.09
N GLY A 234 32.00 -4.94 -16.75
CA GLY A 234 32.41 -3.78 -17.55
C GLY A 234 32.02 -2.41 -17.00
N PHE A 235 31.47 -2.32 -15.79
CA PHE A 235 31.25 -1.02 -15.14
C PHE A 235 32.58 -0.37 -14.76
N HIS A 236 32.69 0.95 -14.92
CA HIS A 236 33.96 1.68 -14.81
C HIS A 236 34.48 1.81 -13.36
N ILE A 237 33.62 1.69 -12.35
CA ILE A 237 34.02 1.76 -10.93
C ILE A 237 34.30 0.37 -10.41
N ASN A 238 35.48 0.12 -9.84
CA ASN A 238 35.88 -1.16 -9.26
C ASN A 238 35.13 -1.52 -7.96
N ASN A 239 33.88 -1.95 -8.10
CA ASN A 239 32.98 -2.29 -7.00
C ASN A 239 32.72 -3.80 -6.81
N THR A 240 33.37 -4.66 -7.60
CA THR A 240 33.30 -6.13 -7.45
C THR A 240 34.69 -6.78 -7.43
N PRO A 241 35.63 -6.33 -6.57
CA PRO A 241 37.02 -6.82 -6.58
C PRO A 241 37.12 -8.32 -6.25
N PHE A 242 36.26 -8.84 -5.37
CA PHE A 242 36.23 -10.26 -5.04
C PHE A 242 35.91 -11.14 -6.26
N MET A 243 34.95 -10.73 -7.10
CA MET A 243 34.57 -11.48 -8.30
C MET A 243 35.70 -11.60 -9.32
N ASN A 244 36.62 -10.62 -9.37
CA ASN A 244 37.78 -10.66 -10.27
C ASN A 244 38.79 -11.76 -9.87
N SER A 245 38.70 -12.30 -8.64
CA SER A 245 39.70 -13.22 -8.07
C SER A 245 39.24 -14.68 -7.99
N ILE A 246 37.94 -14.95 -8.23
CA ILE A 246 37.37 -16.29 -8.06
C ILE A 246 37.34 -17.09 -9.36
N ASN A 247 37.64 -18.38 -9.26
CA ASN A 247 37.39 -19.34 -10.33
C ASN A 247 35.94 -19.84 -10.22
N GLY A 248 35.06 -19.35 -11.08
CA GLY A 248 33.65 -19.72 -11.10
C GLY A 248 33.08 -19.77 -12.52
N ILE A 249 31.85 -20.28 -12.63
CA ILE A 249 31.05 -20.18 -13.86
C ILE A 249 30.26 -18.88 -13.77
N PHE A 250 30.48 -17.99 -14.73
CA PHE A 250 29.84 -16.67 -14.77
C PHE A 250 28.79 -16.62 -15.88
N PHE A 251 27.58 -16.20 -15.52
CA PHE A 251 26.50 -16.01 -16.46
C PHE A 251 26.46 -14.56 -16.92
N THR A 252 26.69 -14.33 -18.21
CA THR A 252 26.64 -12.97 -18.78
C THR A 252 25.24 -12.56 -19.21
N ASN A 253 24.36 -13.51 -19.54
CA ASN A 253 23.02 -13.25 -20.10
C ASN A 253 21.88 -13.72 -19.19
N TYR A 254 22.04 -13.60 -17.88
CA TYR A 254 20.95 -13.86 -16.93
C TYR A 254 19.99 -12.66 -16.88
N ILE A 255 18.71 -12.92 -17.08
CA ILE A 255 17.61 -11.95 -16.97
C ILE A 255 16.66 -12.47 -15.89
N SER A 256 16.29 -11.61 -14.94
CA SER A 256 15.37 -11.98 -13.86
C SER A 256 13.98 -12.31 -14.42
N ALA A 257 13.26 -13.21 -13.73
CA ALA A 257 11.89 -13.57 -14.12
C ALA A 257 10.87 -12.44 -13.87
N GLY A 258 11.27 -11.36 -13.21
CA GLY A 258 10.44 -10.18 -12.96
C GLY A 258 11.25 -9.01 -12.40
N ALA A 259 10.63 -7.82 -12.38
CA ALA A 259 11.25 -6.59 -11.90
C ALA A 259 11.05 -6.31 -10.39
N SER A 260 10.20 -7.08 -9.70
CA SER A 260 9.98 -7.00 -8.26
C SER A 260 10.35 -8.32 -7.58
N THR A 261 10.76 -8.27 -6.30
CA THR A 261 11.21 -9.45 -5.52
C THR A 261 10.17 -10.57 -5.53
N ASN A 262 8.89 -10.24 -5.29
CA ASN A 262 7.80 -11.21 -5.28
C ASN A 262 7.62 -11.93 -6.62
N ILE A 263 7.61 -11.19 -7.73
CA ILE A 263 7.42 -11.78 -9.07
C ILE A 263 8.68 -12.55 -9.48
N SER A 264 9.86 -11.98 -9.27
CA SER A 264 11.13 -12.58 -9.67
C SER A 264 11.37 -13.91 -8.94
N LEU A 265 11.33 -13.91 -7.61
CA LEU A 265 11.65 -15.11 -6.83
C LEU A 265 10.56 -16.17 -6.92
N SER A 266 9.27 -15.80 -6.89
CA SER A 266 8.19 -16.79 -7.02
C SER A 266 8.27 -17.58 -8.34
N ASN A 267 8.82 -17.00 -9.40
CA ASN A 267 9.04 -17.70 -10.66
C ASN A 267 10.44 -18.33 -10.79
N THR A 268 11.40 -17.94 -9.96
CA THR A 268 12.78 -18.47 -10.00
C THR A 268 12.93 -19.72 -9.13
N ILE A 269 12.31 -19.74 -7.94
CA ILE A 269 12.52 -20.79 -6.94
C ILE A 269 11.33 -21.73 -6.76
N ALA A 270 10.24 -21.53 -7.51
CA ALA A 270 9.06 -22.39 -7.47
C ALA A 270 8.53 -22.71 -8.87
N ILE A 271 7.75 -23.79 -8.96
CA ILE A 271 6.99 -24.12 -10.17
C ILE A 271 5.92 -23.06 -10.38
N LYS A 272 5.85 -22.51 -11.59
CA LYS A 272 4.90 -21.45 -11.94
C LYS A 272 3.46 -21.89 -11.62
N GLY A 273 2.78 -21.09 -10.80
CA GLY A 273 1.41 -21.36 -10.36
C GLY A 273 1.28 -22.36 -9.21
N ASN A 274 2.37 -22.99 -8.77
CA ASN A 274 2.39 -23.89 -7.62
C ASN A 274 3.55 -23.57 -6.66
N LEU A 275 3.29 -22.65 -5.71
CA LEU A 275 4.26 -22.23 -4.70
C LEU A 275 4.57 -23.30 -3.65
N SER A 276 3.71 -24.34 -3.49
CA SER A 276 4.04 -25.45 -2.58
C SER A 276 5.19 -26.29 -3.14
N ASN A 277 5.32 -26.33 -4.46
CA ASN A 277 6.42 -26.94 -5.20
C ASN A 277 7.55 -25.93 -5.43
N ASN A 278 8.34 -25.70 -4.39
CA ASN A 278 9.51 -24.83 -4.43
C ASN A 278 10.81 -25.58 -4.11
N ILE A 279 11.95 -24.93 -4.35
CA ILE A 279 13.29 -25.52 -4.16
C ILE A 279 13.53 -26.01 -2.73
N VAL A 280 12.95 -25.35 -1.73
CA VAL A 280 13.07 -25.76 -0.31
C VAL A 280 12.29 -27.05 -0.06
N SER A 281 11.04 -27.12 -0.54
CA SER A 281 10.24 -28.35 -0.49
C SER A 281 10.90 -29.50 -1.23
N LEU A 282 11.46 -29.25 -2.42
CA LEU A 282 12.20 -30.25 -3.19
C LEU A 282 13.43 -30.76 -2.42
N ALA A 283 14.22 -29.87 -1.83
CA ALA A 283 15.40 -30.24 -1.06
C ALA A 283 15.04 -31.05 0.20
N ASN A 284 14.00 -30.65 0.93
CA ASN A 284 13.46 -31.43 2.04
C ASN A 284 13.05 -32.84 1.60
N LYS A 285 12.33 -32.94 0.48
CA LYS A 285 11.85 -34.21 -0.07
C LYS A 285 12.99 -35.12 -0.53
N ALA A 286 14.07 -34.53 -1.05
CA ALA A 286 15.29 -35.25 -1.44
C ALA A 286 16.16 -35.66 -0.22
N GLY A 287 15.78 -35.27 1.00
CA GLY A 287 16.46 -35.66 2.24
C GLY A 287 17.55 -34.70 2.70
N PHE A 288 17.61 -33.48 2.17
CA PHE A 288 18.55 -32.46 2.66
C PHE A 288 18.06 -31.84 3.97
N SER A 289 19.01 -31.52 4.86
CA SER A 289 18.79 -30.58 5.96
C SER A 289 18.79 -29.17 5.40
N THR A 290 17.64 -28.50 5.38
CA THR A 290 17.47 -27.19 4.75
C THR A 290 17.50 -26.05 5.74
N TYR A 291 18.16 -24.97 5.33
CA TYR A 291 18.30 -23.73 6.08
C TYR A 291 17.82 -22.54 5.25
N TRP A 292 16.95 -21.70 5.81
CA TRP A 292 16.58 -20.41 5.22
C TRP A 292 17.03 -19.26 6.12
N LEU A 293 18.04 -18.51 5.70
CA LEU A 293 18.63 -17.41 6.47
C LEU A 293 18.39 -16.11 5.70
N SER A 294 17.64 -15.17 6.29
CA SER A 294 17.20 -13.96 5.61
C SER A 294 17.46 -12.70 6.44
N ASN A 295 18.11 -11.72 5.82
CA ASN A 295 18.20 -10.36 6.34
C ASN A 295 17.00 -9.48 5.90
N GLN A 296 16.21 -9.95 4.94
CA GLN A 296 14.97 -9.31 4.55
C GLN A 296 13.92 -9.50 5.65
N GLY A 297 13.19 -8.42 5.95
CA GLY A 297 12.15 -8.40 6.95
C GLY A 297 10.99 -9.31 6.59
N ALA A 298 10.52 -10.05 7.59
CA ALA A 298 9.14 -10.50 7.63
C ALA A 298 8.42 -9.54 8.58
N LEU A 299 7.60 -8.63 8.05
CA LEU A 299 6.88 -7.64 8.87
C LEU A 299 5.77 -8.29 9.72
N GLY A 300 5.59 -9.59 9.55
CA GLY A 300 4.57 -10.44 10.11
C GLY A 300 4.81 -11.90 9.70
N ILE A 301 4.00 -12.81 10.26
CA ILE A 301 4.24 -14.25 10.19
C ILE A 301 3.98 -14.80 8.76
N PHE A 302 3.37 -14.04 7.83
CA PHE A 302 2.85 -14.57 6.56
C PHE A 302 3.05 -13.63 5.34
N ASP A 303 4.03 -12.74 5.44
CA ASP A 303 3.95 -11.46 4.72
C ASP A 303 4.38 -11.46 3.27
N THR A 304 5.10 -12.49 2.78
CA THR A 304 5.41 -12.62 1.36
C THR A 304 5.41 -14.08 0.93
N PRO A 305 5.15 -14.37 -0.36
CA PRO A 305 5.34 -15.71 -0.92
C PRO A 305 6.73 -16.27 -0.62
N ILE A 306 7.76 -15.41 -0.62
CA ILE A 306 9.16 -15.79 -0.37
C ILE A 306 9.36 -16.21 1.08
N ALA A 307 8.85 -15.42 2.03
CA ALA A 307 8.92 -15.77 3.45
C ALA A 307 8.15 -17.08 3.73
N SER A 308 6.98 -17.28 3.12
CA SER A 308 6.22 -18.53 3.25
C SER A 308 6.98 -19.74 2.69
N MET A 309 7.65 -19.62 1.55
CA MET A 309 8.51 -20.69 1.01
C MET A 309 9.71 -20.96 1.92
N GLY A 310 10.38 -19.91 2.40
CA GLY A 310 11.52 -20.03 3.31
C GLY A 310 11.18 -20.71 4.63
N LYS A 311 9.97 -20.50 5.16
CA LYS A 311 9.48 -21.17 6.38
C LYS A 311 9.21 -22.67 6.21
N LYS A 312 9.21 -23.18 4.98
CA LYS A 312 9.16 -24.64 4.74
C LYS A 312 10.53 -25.30 5.00
N ALA A 313 11.60 -24.53 5.20
CA ALA A 313 12.90 -25.10 5.56
C ALA A 313 12.86 -25.76 6.95
N ASN A 314 13.71 -26.76 7.19
CA ASN A 314 13.80 -27.41 8.50
C ASN A 314 14.18 -26.41 9.60
N LYS A 315 15.09 -25.49 9.27
CA LYS A 315 15.52 -24.39 10.14
C LYS A 315 15.46 -23.09 9.37
N TYR A 316 14.85 -22.05 9.94
CA TYR A 316 14.82 -20.72 9.33
C TYR A 316 15.14 -19.63 10.35
N HIS A 317 15.81 -18.58 9.89
CA HIS A 317 16.13 -17.41 10.70
C HIS A 317 15.93 -16.14 9.87
N PHE A 318 15.10 -15.23 10.36
CA PHE A 318 14.93 -13.89 9.84
C PHE A 318 15.58 -12.93 10.83
N LEU A 319 16.57 -12.12 10.39
CA LEU A 319 17.24 -11.14 11.27
C LEU A 319 16.27 -10.02 11.68
N LYS A 320 15.47 -9.55 10.73
CA LYS A 320 14.45 -8.52 10.95
C LYS A 320 13.10 -9.17 11.27
N LYS A 321 12.79 -9.34 12.56
CA LYS A 321 11.50 -9.90 13.05
C LYS A 321 10.60 -8.79 13.61
N GLY A 322 10.04 -7.93 12.76
CA GLY A 322 8.96 -6.99 13.12
C GLY A 322 9.24 -5.91 14.20
N ASP A 323 10.20 -6.12 15.09
CA ASP A 323 10.59 -5.24 16.19
C ASP A 323 12.10 -5.00 16.20
N TYR A 324 12.41 -3.79 16.65
CA TYR A 324 13.72 -3.16 16.68
C TYR A 324 14.78 -4.05 17.34
N ASP A 325 15.67 -4.61 16.53
CA ASP A 325 17.05 -4.86 16.93
C ASP A 325 17.96 -3.99 16.06
N ASN A 326 18.06 -2.71 16.43
CA ASN A 326 19.06 -1.76 15.92
C ASN A 326 20.44 -2.04 16.55
N SER A 327 20.94 -3.27 16.41
CA SER A 327 22.39 -3.43 16.41
C SER A 327 22.87 -3.08 15.01
N ASN A 328 23.96 -2.32 14.87
CA ASN A 328 24.54 -2.00 13.54
C ASN A 328 24.77 -3.25 12.65
N ASN A 329 24.78 -4.44 13.25
CA ASN A 329 24.93 -5.74 12.59
C ASN A 329 23.66 -6.29 11.91
N SER A 330 22.44 -5.83 12.24
CA SER A 330 21.19 -6.31 11.62
C SER A 330 20.82 -5.56 10.33
N SER A 331 21.47 -4.42 10.06
CA SER A 331 21.26 -3.65 8.84
C SER A 331 22.07 -4.21 7.65
N ASN A 332 23.18 -4.87 7.92
CA ASN A 332 24.11 -5.40 6.93
C ASN A 332 23.94 -6.92 6.77
N ASP A 333 24.01 -7.43 5.54
CA ASP A 333 23.93 -8.87 5.24
C ASP A 333 25.03 -9.70 5.93
N THR A 334 26.13 -9.05 6.39
CA THR A 334 27.14 -9.69 7.25
C THR A 334 26.57 -10.26 8.54
N GLY A 335 25.42 -9.77 9.01
CA GLY A 335 24.68 -10.33 10.15
C GLY A 335 24.27 -11.79 9.96
N LEU A 336 24.21 -12.29 8.71
CA LEU A 336 23.90 -13.69 8.41
C LEU A 336 25.11 -14.63 8.60
N LEU A 337 26.35 -14.13 8.59
CA LEU A 337 27.56 -14.95 8.61
C LEU A 337 27.65 -15.92 9.81
N PRO A 338 27.29 -15.53 11.06
CA PRO A 338 27.29 -16.45 12.19
C PRO A 338 26.30 -17.61 12.02
N PHE A 339 25.13 -17.34 11.42
CA PHE A 339 24.10 -18.35 11.18
C PHE A 339 24.50 -19.29 10.04
N ILE A 340 25.15 -18.77 8.99
CA ILE A 340 25.73 -19.58 7.91
C ILE A 340 26.79 -20.53 8.48
N LYS A 341 27.69 -20.01 9.33
CA LYS A 341 28.72 -20.83 9.99
C LYS A 341 28.10 -21.94 10.85
N THR A 342 27.01 -21.65 11.56
CA THR A 342 26.27 -22.65 12.34
C THR A 342 25.65 -23.71 11.43
N ALA A 343 24.95 -23.30 10.36
CA ALA A 343 24.28 -24.19 9.43
C ALA A 343 25.24 -25.17 8.73
N ILE A 344 26.40 -24.68 8.28
CA ILE A 344 27.42 -25.52 7.62
C ILE A 344 28.03 -26.55 8.59
N ASN A 345 28.13 -26.24 9.88
CA ASN A 345 28.74 -27.13 10.88
C ASN A 345 27.76 -28.11 11.52
N ASP A 346 26.44 -27.92 11.36
CA ASP A 346 25.40 -28.77 11.97
C ASP A 346 25.51 -30.24 11.51
N ASN A 347 25.88 -30.46 10.24
CA ASN A 347 26.01 -31.79 9.66
C ASN A 347 27.29 -32.56 10.06
N LYS A 348 28.25 -31.92 10.77
CA LYS A 348 29.48 -32.61 11.23
C LYS A 348 29.27 -33.50 12.48
N LYS A 349 28.07 -33.48 13.09
CA LYS A 349 27.80 -34.23 14.33
C LYS A 349 27.10 -35.58 14.12
N ILE A 350 26.79 -35.95 12.87
CA ILE A 350 26.02 -37.18 12.54
C ILE A 350 26.85 -38.16 11.70
N SER A 351 28.12 -37.86 11.41
CA SER A 351 29.05 -38.75 10.70
C SER A 351 29.92 -39.56 11.65
#